data_AF-A0A8S3CIN1-F1
#
_entry.id   AF-A0A8S3CIN1-F1
#
_cell.length_a   1.000
_cell.length_b   1.000
_cell.length_c   1.000
_cell.angle_alpha   90.00
_cell.angle_beta   90.00
_cell.angle_gamma   90.00
#
_symmetry.space_group_name_H-M   'P 1'
#
loop_
_entity.id
_entity.type
_entity.pdbx_description
1 polymer ?
#
loop_
_entity_poly.entity_id
_entity_poly.type
_entity_poly.pdbx_seq_one_letter_code
_entity_poly.pdbx_strand_id
1 'polypeptide(L)' 'NSSIELIIVPVEVNLNPHALYRCQLNVPTNCSKCSRLITGIYRQGFRCRKCRMIYHKDCAPFSLDDCPVSIEPPSQAPSS' A
#
# COMPACT_ATOMS: atom_id res chain seq x y z
N ASN A 1 -11.82 42.77 -22.65
CA ASN A 1 -11.31 41.41 -22.98
C ASN A 1 -10.10 41.09 -22.13
N SER A 2 -10.32 40.67 -20.88
CA SER A 2 -9.28 40.08 -20.06
C SER A 2 -9.67 38.62 -19.85
N SER A 3 -9.14 37.75 -20.68
CA SER A 3 -9.35 36.30 -20.58
C SER A 3 -8.58 35.80 -19.37
N ILE A 4 -9.30 35.35 -18.34
CA ILE A 4 -8.72 34.66 -17.19
C ILE A 4 -8.44 33.22 -17.66
N GLU A 5 -7.17 32.86 -17.81
CA GLU A 5 -6.78 31.46 -18.03
C GLU A 5 -6.78 30.72 -16.69
N LEU A 6 -7.64 29.69 -16.60
CA LEU A 6 -7.64 28.77 -15.46
C LEU A 6 -6.43 27.84 -15.58
N ILE A 7 -5.42 28.08 -14.73
CA ILE A 7 -4.30 27.18 -14.55
C ILE A 7 -4.77 26.02 -13.66
N ILE A 8 -5.12 24.89 -14.26
CA ILE A 8 -5.32 23.64 -13.53
C ILE A 8 -3.94 23.17 -13.07
N VAL A 9 -3.57 23.50 -11.84
CA VAL A 9 -2.49 22.78 -11.15
C VAL A 9 -2.99 21.37 -10.85
N PRO A 10 -2.38 20.31 -11.40
CA PRO A 10 -2.76 18.96 -11.03
C PRO A 10 -2.41 18.82 -9.54
N VAL A 11 -3.44 18.80 -8.69
CA VAL A 11 -3.28 18.34 -7.31
C VAL A 11 -2.86 16.89 -7.46
N GLU A 12 -1.62 16.59 -7.09
CA GLU A 12 -1.11 15.24 -6.94
C GLU A 12 -1.84 14.62 -5.74
N VAL A 13 -3.10 14.24 -5.96
CA VAL A 13 -3.91 13.61 -4.92
C VAL A 13 -3.24 12.28 -4.65
N ASN A 14 -2.62 12.14 -3.48
CA ASN A 14 -2.18 10.84 -3.01
C ASN A 14 -3.43 10.04 -2.68
N LEU A 15 -4.03 9.43 -3.71
CA LEU A 15 -5.31 8.73 -3.66
C LEU A 15 -5.21 7.40 -2.91
N ASN A 16 -4.09 7.10 -2.27
CA ASN A 16 -3.94 5.81 -1.62
C ASN A 16 -4.86 5.73 -0.39
N PRO A 17 -5.91 4.89 -0.41
CA PRO A 17 -6.85 4.76 0.70
C PRO A 17 -6.20 4.09 1.92
N HIS A 18 -5.01 3.49 1.74
CA HIS A 18 -4.25 2.84 2.79
C HIS A 18 -3.24 3.77 3.47
N ALA A 19 -3.21 3.73 4.81
CA ALA A 19 -2.18 4.39 5.61
C ALA A 19 -0.90 3.52 5.66
N LEU A 20 -0.13 3.52 4.58
CA LEU A 20 1.05 2.67 4.41
C LEU A 20 2.28 3.18 5.19
N TYR A 21 3.06 2.26 5.76
CA TYR A 21 4.36 2.54 6.37
C TYR A 21 5.38 1.46 6.00
N ARG A 22 6.66 1.83 5.96
CA ARG A 22 7.75 0.88 5.68
C ARG A 22 7.91 -0.10 6.84
N CYS A 23 8.01 -1.40 6.52
CA CYS A 23 8.17 -2.45 7.51
C CYS A 23 9.27 -3.44 7.08
N GLN A 24 9.92 -4.07 8.06
CA GLN A 24 10.81 -5.19 7.83
C GLN A 24 10.00 -6.48 7.98
N LEU A 25 10.06 -7.33 6.95
CA LEU A 25 9.37 -8.62 6.93
C LEU A 25 10.34 -9.70 7.39
N ASN A 26 9.99 -10.36 8.48
CA ASN A 26 10.78 -11.47 9.03
C ASN A 26 10.33 -12.82 8.45
N VAL A 27 9.19 -12.83 7.74
CA VAL A 27 8.61 -13.99 7.09
C VAL A 27 8.33 -13.67 5.62
N PRO A 28 8.53 -14.65 4.71
CA PRO A 28 8.20 -14.48 3.30
C PRO A 28 6.70 -14.21 3.18
N THR A 29 6.33 -12.99 2.81
CA THR A 29 4.93 -12.57 2.72
C THR A 29 4.58 -12.27 1.26
N ASN A 30 3.35 -12.57 0.86
CA ASN A 30 2.82 -12.17 -0.44
C ASN A 30 2.40 -10.70 -0.45
N CYS A 31 2.51 -10.06 -1.60
CA CYS A 31 1.97 -8.72 -1.82
C CYS A 31 0.48 -8.82 -2.10
N SER A 32 -0.34 -8.07 -1.37
CA SER A 32 -1.80 -8.07 -1.53
C SER A 32 -2.27 -7.50 -2.88
N LYS A 33 -1.42 -6.77 -3.61
CA LYS A 33 -1.76 -6.23 -4.93
C LYS A 33 -1.48 -7.19 -6.09
N CYS A 34 -0.29 -7.78 -6.12
CA CYS A 34 0.15 -8.61 -7.24
C CYS A 34 0.22 -10.11 -6.91
N SER A 35 -0.08 -10.49 -5.66
CA SER A 35 -0.04 -11.86 -5.12
C SER A 35 1.32 -12.55 -5.22
N ARG A 36 2.39 -11.81 -5.53
CA ARG A 36 3.76 -12.33 -5.60
C ARG A 36 4.48 -12.17 -4.27
N LEU A 37 5.44 -13.06 -4.01
CA LEU A 37 6.28 -12.97 -2.83
C LEU A 37 7.04 -11.65 -2.80
N ILE A 38 7.13 -11.05 -1.63
CA ILE A 38 8.01 -9.92 -1.38
C ILE A 38 9.42 -10.46 -1.19
N THR A 39 10.29 -10.13 -2.14
CA THR A 39 11.67 -10.62 -2.20
C THR A 39 12.66 -9.51 -1.81
N GLY A 40 13.84 -9.92 -1.34
CA GLY A 40 14.90 -9.01 -0.87
C GLY A 40 15.23 -9.21 0.61
N ILE A 41 16.39 -8.73 1.06
CA ILE A 41 16.91 -9.03 2.41
C ILE A 41 16.51 -7.95 3.44
N TYR A 42 16.34 -6.69 3.03
CA TYR A 42 16.12 -5.55 3.94
C TYR A 42 14.97 -4.64 3.49
N ARG A 43 14.16 -4.12 4.44
CA ARG A 43 13.01 -3.19 4.21
C ARG A 43 12.13 -3.60 3.01
N GLN A 44 11.68 -4.85 3.06
CA GLN A 44 11.13 -5.56 1.90
C GLN A 44 9.76 -5.02 1.44
N GLY A 45 8.99 -4.34 2.30
CA GLY A 45 7.65 -3.88 1.89
C GLY A 45 7.04 -2.76 2.73
N PHE A 46 5.80 -2.44 2.37
CA PHE A 46 4.93 -1.48 3.03
C PHE A 46 3.76 -2.20 3.66
N ARG A 47 3.44 -1.88 4.91
CA ARG A 47 2.26 -2.40 5.61
C ARG A 47 1.25 -1.28 5.83
N CYS A 48 -0.03 -1.55 5.66
CA CYS A 48 -1.08 -0.62 6.04
C CYS A 48 -1.30 -0.64 7.57
N ARG A 49 -1.39 0.53 8.22
CA ARG A 49 -1.73 0.62 9.65
C ARG A 49 -3.16 0.17 9.97
N LYS A 50 -4.08 0.30 9.02
CA LYS A 50 -5.51 0.01 9.19
C LYS A 50 -5.82 -1.45 8.88
N CYS A 51 -5.66 -1.87 7.63
CA CYS A 51 -6.00 -3.22 7.18
C CYS A 51 -4.90 -4.28 7.38
N ARG A 52 -3.68 -3.86 7.78
CA ARG A 52 -2.48 -4.71 7.96
C ARG A 52 -1.98 -5.46 6.72
N MET A 53 -2.58 -5.23 5.55
CA MET A 53 -2.11 -5.75 4.26
C MET A 53 -0.69 -5.26 3.93
N ILE A 54 0.04 -6.06 3.16
CA ILE A 54 1.44 -5.82 2.81
C ILE A 54 1.59 -5.68 1.30
N TYR A 55 2.37 -4.70 0.88
CA TYR A 55 2.61 -4.36 -0.52
C TYR A 55 4.12 -4.27 -0.79
N HIS A 56 4.53 -4.57 -2.03
CA HIS A 56 5.86 -4.19 -2.51
C HIS A 56 6.02 -2.68 -2.51
N LYS A 57 7.27 -2.20 -2.55
CA LYS A 57 7.56 -0.78 -2.75
C LYS A 57 6.93 -0.23 -4.03
N ASP A 58 6.96 -1.01 -5.10
CA ASP A 58 6.44 -0.59 -6.40
C ASP A 58 4.92 -0.77 -6.49
N CYS A 59 4.33 -1.68 -5.70
CA CYS A 59 2.88 -1.88 -5.65
C CYS A 59 2.17 -0.91 -4.70
N ALA A 60 2.86 -0.44 -3.66
CA ALA A 60 2.33 0.50 -2.67
C ALA A 60 1.65 1.74 -3.29
N PRO A 61 2.23 2.47 -4.28
CA PRO A 61 1.56 3.63 -4.86
C PRO A 61 0.31 3.28 -5.70
N PHE A 62 0.17 2.03 -6.17
CA PHE A 62 -0.93 1.60 -7.04
C PHE A 62 -2.00 0.77 -6.30
N SER A 63 -1.96 0.71 -4.97
CA SER A 63 -3.02 0.11 -4.17
C SER A 63 -4.26 1.00 -4.17
N LEU A 64 -5.01 0.98 -5.28
CA LEU A 64 -6.29 1.66 -5.46
C LEU A 64 -7.47 0.90 -4.84
N ASP A 65 -7.20 -0.27 -4.27
CA ASP A 65 -8.21 -1.13 -3.65
C ASP A 65 -8.72 -0.47 -2.35
N ASP A 66 -10.01 -0.65 -2.02
CA ASP A 66 -10.57 -0.12 -0.77
C ASP A 66 -9.83 -0.68 0.45
N CYS A 67 -9.64 0.16 1.47
CA CYS A 67 -8.97 -0.24 2.72
C CYS A 67 -10.00 -0.76 3.74
N PRO A 68 -10.24 -2.09 3.86
CA PRO A 68 -11.11 -2.61 4.92
C PRO A 68 -10.43 -2.37 6.27
N VAL A 69 -11.08 -1.66 7.18
CA VAL A 69 -10.55 -1.50 8.54
C VAL A 69 -10.65 -2.86 9.23
N SER A 70 -9.55 -3.61 9.26
CA SER A 70 -9.50 -4.92 9.91
C SER A 70 -9.60 -4.74 11.42
N ILE A 71 -10.78 -5.03 11.98
CA ILE A 71 -11.01 -5.11 13.44
C ILE A 71 -10.47 -6.46 13.97
N GLU A 72 -10.15 -7.42 13.10
CA GLU A 72 -9.72 -8.75 13.51
C GLU A 72 -8.19 -8.89 13.75
N PRO A 73 -7.78 -9.60 14.83
CA PRO A 73 -6.39 -9.93 15.09
C PRO A 73 -5.81 -10.86 13.99
N PRO A 74 -4.49 -10.89 13.81
CA PRO A 74 -3.86 -11.45 12.62
C PRO A 74 -3.97 -12.98 12.59
N SER A 75 -4.88 -13.50 11.79
CA SER A 75 -5.07 -14.94 11.52
C SER A 75 -4.28 -15.43 10.29
N GLN A 76 -3.11 -14.83 10.01
CA GLN A 76 -2.21 -15.34 8.98
C GLN A 76 -0.88 -15.77 9.61
N ALA A 77 -0.93 -16.92 10.27
CA ALA A 77 0.19 -17.84 10.23
C ALA A 77 0.22 -18.46 8.82
N PRO A 78 1.35 -18.48 8.11
CA PRO A 78 1.47 -19.33 6.93
C PRO A 78 1.28 -20.78 7.38
N SER A 79 0.30 -21.44 6.75
CA SER A 79 0.10 -22.88 6.81
C SER A 79 1.40 -23.61 6.47
N SER A 80 1.66 -24.66 7.25
CA SER A 80 2.79 -25.60 7.19
C SER A 80 3.11 -26.13 5.79
#